data_AF-A0A5N6HAP9-F1
#
_entry.id   AF-A0A5N6HAP9-F1
#
_cell.length_a   1.000
_cell.length_b   1.000
_cell.length_c   1.000
_cell.angle_alpha   90.00
_cell.angle_beta   90.00
_cell.angle_gamma   90.00
#
_symmetry.space_group_name_H-M   'P 1'
#
loop_
_entity.id
_entity.type
_entity.pdbx_description
1 polymer ?
#
loop_
_entity_poly.entity_id
_entity_poly.type
_entity_poly.pdbx_seq_one_letter_code
_entity_poly.pdbx_strand_id
1 'polypeptide(L)' 'MCAAAHANAGLGRIVYASSTAQFVQWRMEMGIKPGPVAPLSINQVAPDLLVDGPALGLDEEVRGLHQRKQARSVS' A
#
# COMPACT_ATOMS: atom_id res chain seq x y z
N MET A 1 -5.90 5.53 -7.46
CA MET A 1 -5.93 7.01 -7.50
C MET A 1 -4.52 7.60 -7.53
N CYS A 2 -3.72 7.46 -6.46
CA CYS A 2 -2.41 8.12 -6.38
C CYS A 2 -1.44 7.72 -7.50
N ALA A 3 -1.40 6.43 -7.90
CA ALA A 3 -0.58 5.98 -9.03
C ALA A 3 -0.95 6.65 -10.36
N ALA A 4 -2.24 6.84 -10.63
CA ALA A 4 -2.71 7.54 -11.84
C ALA A 4 -2.35 9.02 -11.80
N ALA A 5 -2.53 9.68 -10.65
CA ALA A 5 -2.13 11.07 -10.47
C ALA A 5 -0.62 11.28 -10.68
N HIS A 6 0.19 10.37 -10.14
CA HIS A 6 1.65 10.36 -10.29
C HIS A 6 2.07 10.26 -11.76
N ALA A 7 1.47 9.31 -12.50
CA ALA A 7 1.73 9.13 -13.94
C ALA A 7 1.29 10.35 -14.77
N ASN A 8 0.08 10.87 -14.54
CA ASN A 8 -0.43 12.04 -15.27
C ASN A 8 0.39 13.31 -15.02
N ALA A 9 0.99 13.43 -13.84
CA ALA A 9 1.89 14.53 -13.50
C ALA A 9 3.30 14.36 -14.10
N GLY A 10 3.60 13.25 -14.78
CA GLY A 10 4.92 12.98 -15.36
C GLY A 10 6.01 12.74 -14.31
N LEU A 11 5.63 12.29 -13.11
CA LEU A 11 6.61 12.00 -12.05
C LEU A 11 7.37 10.70 -12.33
N GLY A 12 8.60 10.63 -11.83
CA GLY A 12 9.53 9.52 -12.08
C GLY A 12 9.29 8.29 -11.18
N ARG A 13 10.39 7.61 -10.83
CA ARG A 13 10.40 6.37 -10.04
C ARG A 13 9.62 6.47 -8.72
N ILE A 14 8.89 5.41 -8.36
CA ILE A 14 8.29 5.23 -7.04
C ILE A 14 9.05 4.14 -6.29
N VAL A 15 9.42 4.42 -5.04
CA VAL A 15 9.94 3.41 -4.10
C VAL A 15 9.00 3.36 -2.91
N TYR A 16 8.57 2.17 -2.51
CA TYR A 16 7.60 2.01 -1.42
C TYR A 16 8.12 1.11 -0.29
N ALA A 17 7.72 1.42 0.95
CA ALA A 17 8.09 0.65 2.13
C ALA A 17 7.33 -0.69 2.20
N SER A 18 6.01 -0.66 2.08
CA SER A 18 5.14 -1.84 2.09
C SER A 18 4.22 -1.88 0.87
N SER A 19 3.97 -3.07 0.32
CA SER A 19 3.11 -3.22 -0.86
C SER A 19 1.62 -3.21 -0.52
N THR A 20 0.78 -2.93 -1.53
CA THR A 20 -0.68 -3.13 -1.44
C THR A 20 -1.03 -4.58 -1.09
N ALA A 21 -0.28 -5.57 -1.59
CA ALA A 21 -0.52 -6.98 -1.29
C ALA A 21 -0.28 -7.29 0.20
N GLN A 22 0.81 -6.77 0.78
CA GLN A 22 1.08 -6.87 2.21
C GLN A 22 -0.03 -6.22 3.04
N PHE A 23 -0.46 -5.01 2.65
CA PHE A 23 -1.56 -4.33 3.32
C PHE A 23 -2.88 -5.12 3.29
N VAL A 24 -3.24 -5.72 2.14
CA VAL A 24 -4.43 -6.58 2.03
C VAL A 24 -4.31 -7.80 2.94
N GLN A 25 -3.14 -8.46 2.95
CA GLN A 25 -2.88 -9.61 3.81
C GLN A 25 -3.07 -9.24 5.30
N TRP A 26 -2.48 -8.15 5.76
CA TRP A 26 -2.63 -7.72 7.15
C TRP A 26 -4.07 -7.37 7.52
N ARG A 27 -4.84 -6.78 6.60
CA ARG A 27 -6.27 -6.53 6.84
C ARG A 27 -7.06 -7.82 7.00
N MET A 28 -6.78 -8.83 6.16
CA MET A 28 -7.43 -10.13 6.26
C MET A 28 -7.12 -10.79 7.60
N GLU A 29 -5.85 -10.78 8.03
CA GLU A 29 -5.42 -11.30 9.33
C GLU A 29 -6.11 -10.61 10.51
N MET A 30 -6.37 -9.30 10.39
CA MET A 30 -7.09 -8.51 11.40
C MET A 30 -8.63 -8.62 11.28
N GLY A 31 -9.17 -9.41 10.35
CA GLY A 31 -10.62 -9.56 10.13
C GLY A 31 -11.30 -8.31 9.55
N ILE A 32 -10.54 -7.43 8.90
CA ILE A 32 -11.03 -6.14 8.40
C ILE A 32 -11.49 -6.29 6.97
N LYS A 33 -12.75 -5.91 6.70
CA LYS A 33 -13.34 -5.94 5.36
C LYS A 33 -12.55 -5.10 4.35
N PRO A 34 -12.49 -5.49 3.07
CA PRO A 34 -11.92 -4.68 2.00
C PRO A 34 -12.56 -3.28 1.95
N GLY A 35 -11.78 -2.29 1.53
CA GLY A 35 -12.28 -0.94 1.28
C GLY A 35 -13.00 -0.82 -0.08
N PRO A 36 -13.57 0.34 -0.40
CA PRO A 36 -14.32 0.56 -1.65
C PRO A 36 -13.43 0.68 -2.90
N VAL A 37 -12.10 0.73 -2.73
CA VAL A 37 -11.13 0.85 -3.83
C VAL A 37 -10.42 -0.48 -4.02
N ALA A 38 -10.42 -0.98 -5.25
CA ALA A 38 -9.71 -2.21 -5.60
C ALA A 38 -8.20 -2.08 -5.30
N PRO A 39 -7.57 -3.09 -4.65
CA PRO A 39 -6.17 -3.04 -4.22
C PRO A 39 -5.21 -3.35 -5.37
N LEU A 40 -5.23 -2.51 -6.41
CA LEU A 40 -4.34 -2.65 -7.57
C LEU A 40 -2.91 -2.23 -7.20
N SER A 41 -1.92 -2.91 -7.80
CA SER A 41 -0.52 -2.48 -7.75
C SER A 41 -0.32 -1.19 -8.56
N ILE A 42 0.82 -0.52 -8.38
CA ILE A 42 1.16 0.69 -9.15
C ILE A 42 1.19 0.37 -10.65
N ASN A 43 1.88 -0.71 -11.07
CA ASN A 43 2.00 -1.05 -12.49
C ASN A 43 0.69 -1.57 -13.13
N GLN A 44 -0.28 -2.05 -12.34
CA GLN A 44 -1.62 -2.33 -12.87
C GLN A 44 -2.37 -1.04 -13.25
N VAL A 45 -2.01 0.10 -12.66
CA VAL A 45 -2.63 1.41 -12.94
C VAL A 45 -1.79 2.24 -13.91
N ALA A 46 -0.47 2.16 -13.81
CA ALA A 46 0.50 2.90 -14.62
C ALA A 46 1.65 1.96 -15.04
N PRO A 47 1.49 1.24 -16.17
CA PRO A 47 2.38 0.14 -16.55
C PRO A 47 3.85 0.55 -16.68
N ASP A 48 4.12 1.73 -17.20
CA ASP A 48 5.48 2.17 -17.57
C ASP A 48 6.26 2.81 -16.41
N LEU A 49 5.68 2.94 -15.22
CA LEU A 49 6.40 3.49 -14.06
C LEU A 49 7.45 2.49 -13.56
N LEU A 50 8.65 3.00 -13.29
CA LEU A 50 9.67 2.28 -12.53
C LEU A 50 9.25 2.24 -11.06
N VAL A 51 9.16 1.04 -10.51
CA VAL A 51 8.69 0.80 -9.14
C VAL A 51 9.61 -0.16 -8.42
N ASP A 52 9.99 0.19 -7.20
CA ASP A 52 10.78 -0.67 -6.32
C ASP A 52 10.16 -0.80 -4.93
N GLY A 53 10.40 -1.95 -4.32
CA GLY A 53 9.91 -2.31 -2.99
C GLY A 53 9.26 -3.70 -2.98
N PRO A 54 8.79 -4.17 -1.82
CA PRO A 54 8.84 -3.48 -0.52
C PRO A 54 10.26 -3.36 0.03
N ALA A 55 10.47 -2.41 0.95
CA ALA A 55 11.71 -2.27 1.68
C ALA A 55 11.72 -3.21 2.89
N LEU A 56 12.54 -4.26 2.83
CA LEU A 56 12.64 -5.28 3.88
C LEU A 56 13.00 -4.65 5.24
N GLY A 57 12.25 -5.00 6.28
CA GLY A 57 12.39 -4.50 7.64
C GLY A 57 11.51 -3.27 7.91
N LEU A 58 11.49 -2.30 6.99
CA LEU A 58 10.59 -1.13 7.11
C LEU A 58 9.12 -1.52 6.91
N ASP A 59 8.84 -2.53 6.11
CA ASP A 59 7.50 -3.08 5.92
C ASP A 59 6.89 -3.62 7.22
N GLU A 60 7.69 -4.24 8.09
CA GLU A 60 7.25 -4.71 9.41
C GLU A 60 6.91 -3.54 10.35
N GLU A 61 7.71 -2.48 10.35
CA GLU A 61 7.41 -1.26 11.12
C GLU A 61 6.08 -0.62 10.66
N VAL A 62 5.83 -0.60 9.35
CA VAL A 62 4.56 -0.15 8.77
C VAL A 62 3.39 -1.06 9.16
N ARG A 63 3.58 -2.38 9.22
CA ARG A 63 2.57 -3.32 9.77
C ARG A 63 2.22 -2.95 11.22
N GLY A 64 3.22 -2.67 12.05
CA GLY A 64 3.02 -2.24 13.44
C GLY A 64 2.22 -0.93 13.54
N LEU A 65 2.47 0.03 12.64
CA LEU A 65 1.66 1.26 12.53
C LEU A 65 0.20 0.96 12.19
N HIS A 66 -0.06 0.05 11.26
CA HIS A 66 -1.42 -0.37 10.91
C HIS A 66 -2.14 -1.00 12.11
N GLN A 67 -1.50 -1.92 12.84
CA GLN A 67 -2.07 -2.55 14.04
C GLN A 67 -2.43 -1.50 15.11
N ARG A 68 -1.52 -0.56 15.39
CA ARG A 68 -1.79 0.54 16.35
C ARG A 68 -2.95 1.42 15.93
N LYS A 69 -3.07 1.73 14.63
CA LYS A 69 -4.21 2.49 14.11
C LYS A 69 -5.52 1.75 14.37
N GLN A 70 -5.57 0.45 14.06
CA GLN A 70 -6.79 -0.34 14.25
C GLN A 70 -7.18 -0.43 15.72
N ALA A 71 -6.21 -0.65 16.62
CA ALA A 71 -6.47 -0.66 18.05
C ALA A 71 -7.12 0.66 18.54
N ARG A 72 -6.72 1.81 17.97
CA ARG A 72 -7.32 3.13 18.30
C ARG A 72 -8.71 3.34 17.71
N SER A 73 -9.04 2.70 16.58
CA SER A 73 -10.34 2.86 15.92
C SER A 73 -11.45 1.98 16.51
N VAL A 74 -11.10 1.03 17.37
CA VAL A 74 -12.04 0.15 18.09
C VAL A 74 -12.35 0.68 19.51
N SER A 75 -11.60 1.68 19.99
CA SER A 75 -11.88 2.41 21.23
C SER A 75 -12.84 3.56 21.01
#